data_AF-A0A926BT30-F1
#
_entry.id   AF-A0A926BT30-F1
#
_cell.length_a   1.000
_cell.length_b   1.000
_cell.length_c   1.000
_cell.angle_alpha   90.00
_cell.angle_beta   90.00
_cell.angle_gamma   90.00
#
_symmetry.space_group_name_H-M   'P 1'
#
loop_
_entity.id
_entity.type
_entity.pdbx_description
1 polymer ?
#
loop_
_entity_poly.entity_id
_entity_poly.type
_entity_poly.pdbx_seq_one_letter_code
_entity_poly.pdbx_strand_id
1 'polypeptide(L)'
;MVQRFRLARRAFALAFMAALVTGAASTATAQYSCFPTCSNNDGRFLSLASAGLDAFCDNAITIGIGLPGTATALNLGIFDGETFGVWDKGNLPLVYELYADPNGDGTDATLIATYDFSSGFANDDWSTLTVPVSTAALAPSGNYVYYLKVSMGAPVAGTTAAATVSSFKIRVAGGSITVRSHQSISIHAPLYTNLDGARLYPQWGNYSGLNPLRFEGSSYSGDWSIYLDVPTPSKELTIWDGDMDHGSNNTFVRSATDARDPNEFLEDSTAADGSVVQVVRGTRSADTDDEDTPATPPTWAVGTNPEIAVSNPNPYDDNASAMYRRSPAVNYEIVFPDGATAYRNSNPSSSMEWEQYRISIETMDRA
;
A
#
# COMPACT_ATOMS: atom_id res chain seq x y z
N MET A 1 -80.45 -38.39 12.05
CA MET A 1 -79.91 -39.43 12.95
C MET A 1 -78.88 -38.76 13.85
N VAL A 2 -79.17 -38.73 15.14
CA VAL A 2 -78.46 -37.97 16.18
C VAL A 2 -77.27 -38.80 16.65
N GLN A 3 -76.07 -38.21 16.77
CA GLN A 3 -75.10 -38.72 17.73
C GLN A 3 -74.19 -37.61 18.29
N ARG A 4 -74.37 -37.38 19.59
CA ARG A 4 -73.57 -36.54 20.48
C ARG A 4 -72.33 -37.32 20.92
N PHE A 5 -71.15 -36.72 21.01
CA PHE A 5 -70.13 -37.14 21.98
C PHE A 5 -69.25 -35.96 22.46
N ARG A 6 -69.58 -35.54 23.69
CA ARG A 6 -68.78 -35.11 24.85
C ARG A 6 -67.42 -34.39 24.67
N LEU A 7 -67.39 -33.21 25.31
CA LEU A 7 -66.25 -32.47 25.85
C LEU A 7 -65.17 -33.35 26.51
N ALA A 8 -63.91 -33.01 26.26
CA ALA A 8 -62.83 -33.14 27.25
C ALA A 8 -62.04 -31.83 27.28
N ARG A 9 -62.14 -31.13 28.41
CA ARG A 9 -61.36 -29.94 28.75
C ARG A 9 -59.89 -30.33 28.92
N ARG A 10 -58.97 -29.64 28.25
CA ARG A 10 -57.58 -29.50 28.70
C ARG A 10 -57.23 -28.02 28.71
N ALA A 11 -57.22 -27.46 29.91
CA ALA A 11 -56.62 -26.17 30.19
C ALA A 11 -55.10 -26.32 30.05
N PHE A 12 -54.52 -25.63 29.08
CA PHE A 12 -53.08 -25.38 29.04
C PHE A 12 -52.89 -23.92 29.45
N ALA A 13 -52.41 -23.71 30.68
CA ALA A 13 -51.98 -22.40 31.14
C ALA A 13 -50.69 -22.04 30.36
N LEU A 14 -50.81 -21.12 29.41
CA LEU A 14 -49.67 -20.56 28.70
C LEU A 14 -49.09 -19.44 29.58
N ALA A 15 -48.09 -19.78 30.38
CA ALA A 15 -47.29 -18.79 31.10
C ALA A 15 -46.38 -18.07 30.08
N PHE A 16 -46.76 -16.85 29.71
CA PHE A 16 -45.92 -15.96 28.92
C PHE A 16 -44.80 -15.43 29.83
N MET A 17 -43.65 -16.11 29.82
CA MET A 17 -42.41 -15.56 30.39
C MET A 17 -41.92 -14.46 29.44
N ALA A 18 -42.13 -13.21 29.82
CA ALA A 18 -41.42 -12.08 29.22
C ALA A 18 -39.96 -12.14 29.68
N ALA A 19 -39.12 -12.84 28.91
CA ALA A 19 -37.68 -12.76 29.05
C ALA A 19 -37.25 -11.35 28.59
N LEU A 20 -36.91 -10.50 29.55
CA LEU A 20 -36.23 -9.24 29.31
C LEU A 20 -34.85 -9.59 28.72
N VAL A 21 -34.73 -9.60 27.39
CA VAL A 21 -33.43 -9.66 26.72
C VAL A 21 -32.81 -8.28 26.91
N THR A 22 -32.06 -8.11 27.99
CA THR A 22 -31.08 -7.03 28.12
C THR A 22 -29.95 -7.35 27.15
N GLY A 23 -30.18 -7.08 25.86
CA GLY A 23 -29.13 -7.10 24.86
C GLY A 23 -28.10 -6.06 25.30
N ALA A 24 -26.95 -6.51 25.78
CA ALA A 24 -25.79 -5.66 25.85
C ALA A 24 -25.56 -5.15 24.43
N ALA A 25 -25.81 -3.86 24.21
CA ALA A 25 -25.43 -3.21 22.96
C ALA A 25 -23.92 -3.41 22.84
N SER A 26 -23.50 -4.31 21.96
CA SER A 26 -22.11 -4.35 21.53
C SER A 26 -21.83 -2.96 20.98
N THR A 27 -21.00 -2.19 21.67
CA THR A 27 -20.46 -0.94 21.12
C THR A 27 -19.86 -1.30 19.78
N ALA A 28 -20.52 -0.90 18.69
CA ALA A 28 -20.01 -1.13 17.35
C ALA A 28 -18.63 -0.47 17.31
N THR A 29 -17.59 -1.28 17.14
CA THR A 29 -16.24 -0.76 16.92
C THR A 29 -16.29 0.13 15.69
N ALA A 30 -15.76 1.35 15.81
CA ALA A 30 -15.72 2.27 14.69
C ALA A 30 -15.12 1.56 13.46
N GLN A 31 -15.85 1.56 12.35
CA GLN A 31 -15.36 1.01 11.10
C GLN A 31 -14.31 1.99 10.56
N TYR A 32 -13.07 1.52 10.43
CA TYR A 32 -11.97 2.29 9.88
C TYR A 32 -11.73 1.89 8.42
N SER A 33 -11.53 2.90 7.58
CA SER A 33 -10.84 2.74 6.30
C SER A 33 -9.36 2.97 6.56
N CYS A 34 -8.47 2.07 6.15
CA CYS A 34 -7.04 2.14 6.43
C CYS A 34 -6.23 2.00 5.15
N PHE A 35 -5.04 2.59 5.15
CA PHE A 35 -4.09 2.48 4.06
C PHE A 35 -2.65 2.46 4.61
N PRO A 36 -1.83 1.44 4.27
CA PRO A 36 -2.17 0.28 3.42
C PRO A 36 -3.12 -0.71 4.11
N THR A 37 -3.02 -0.88 5.43
CA THR A 37 -3.88 -1.78 6.22
C THR A 37 -4.15 -1.23 7.63
N CYS A 38 -5.14 -1.82 8.31
CA CYS A 38 -5.42 -1.50 9.72
C CYS A 38 -4.56 -2.31 10.72
N SER A 39 -3.84 -3.33 10.25
CA SER A 39 -3.06 -4.19 11.14
C SER A 39 -1.82 -3.44 11.62
N ASN A 40 -1.47 -3.62 12.89
CA ASN A 40 -0.27 -3.03 13.49
C ASN A 40 1.00 -3.87 13.27
N ASN A 41 0.88 -5.11 12.79
CA ASN A 41 2.01 -6.04 12.74
C ASN A 41 2.18 -6.75 11.40
N ASP A 42 1.49 -6.30 10.36
CA ASP A 42 1.53 -6.97 9.05
C ASP A 42 2.58 -6.40 8.11
N GLY A 43 3.49 -5.54 8.60
CA GLY A 43 4.60 -5.00 7.82
C GLY A 43 4.20 -4.16 6.60
N ARG A 44 2.94 -3.78 6.45
CA ARG A 44 2.49 -3.01 5.27
C ARG A 44 2.44 -1.53 5.58
N PHE A 45 3.47 -0.78 5.18
CA PHE A 45 3.60 0.65 5.43
C PHE A 45 3.65 1.47 4.15
N LEU A 46 3.23 2.74 4.26
CA LEU A 46 3.70 3.79 3.37
C LEU A 46 5.05 4.26 3.89
N SER A 47 5.97 4.61 2.99
CA SER A 47 7.27 5.11 3.39
C SER A 47 7.66 6.38 2.62
N LEU A 48 8.42 7.24 3.28
CA LEU A 48 9.11 8.37 2.66
C LEU A 48 10.61 8.20 2.88
N ALA A 49 11.37 8.30 1.81
CA ALA A 49 12.83 8.24 1.86
C ALA A 49 13.42 9.63 1.67
N SER A 50 14.52 9.91 2.37
CA SER A 50 15.32 11.11 2.19
C SER A 50 16.36 10.92 1.09
N ALA A 51 17.05 12.01 0.73
CA ALA A 51 18.15 11.97 -0.23
C ALA A 51 19.20 10.89 0.11
N GLY A 52 19.71 10.23 -0.93
CA GLY A 52 20.74 9.19 -0.84
C GLY A 52 20.23 7.74 -0.76
N LEU A 53 18.93 7.50 -0.99
CA LEU A 53 18.34 6.17 -1.16
C LEU A 53 17.74 5.94 -2.55
N ASP A 54 17.96 6.88 -3.48
CA ASP A 54 17.51 6.81 -4.87
C ASP A 54 16.04 6.38 -5.04
N ALA A 55 15.18 6.79 -4.09
CA ALA A 55 13.78 6.41 -4.09
C ALA A 55 13.02 7.08 -5.24
N PHE A 56 12.12 6.32 -5.86
CA PHE A 56 11.27 6.79 -6.95
C PHE A 56 10.21 7.81 -6.49
N CYS A 57 9.85 7.78 -5.21
CA CYS A 57 8.82 8.67 -4.69
C CYS A 57 9.35 10.05 -4.32
N ASP A 58 8.55 11.09 -4.58
CA ASP A 58 8.79 12.43 -4.04
C ASP A 58 8.90 12.38 -2.50
N ASN A 59 9.45 13.45 -1.90
CA ASN A 59 9.59 13.58 -0.46
C ASN A 59 8.27 13.81 0.29
N ALA A 60 7.14 13.64 -0.41
CA ALA A 60 5.80 13.77 0.13
C ALA A 60 4.80 12.81 -0.53
N ILE A 61 3.84 12.33 0.27
CA ILE A 61 2.68 11.55 -0.16
C ILE A 61 1.42 12.33 0.20
N THR A 62 0.46 12.39 -0.71
CA THR A 62 -0.84 13.06 -0.51
C THR A 62 -2.00 12.07 -0.54
N ILE A 63 -2.75 12.01 0.55
CA ILE A 63 -3.83 11.04 0.76
C ILE A 63 -5.15 11.79 0.81
N GLY A 64 -6.05 11.50 -0.13
CA GLY A 64 -7.41 12.01 -0.13
C GLY A 64 -8.26 11.34 0.96
N ILE A 65 -9.13 12.13 1.58
CA ILE A 65 -10.00 11.70 2.68
C ILE A 65 -11.42 12.23 2.42
N GLY A 66 -12.39 11.32 2.35
CA GLY A 66 -13.80 11.64 2.21
C GLY A 66 -14.61 11.29 3.45
N LEU A 67 -15.49 12.18 3.90
CA LEU A 67 -16.44 11.96 5.00
C LEU A 67 -17.88 12.23 4.56
N PRO A 68 -18.88 11.53 5.13
CA PRO A 68 -20.28 11.83 4.86
C PRO A 68 -20.67 13.23 5.36
N GLY A 69 -21.63 13.89 4.71
CA GLY A 69 -22.13 15.21 5.11
C GLY A 69 -22.73 15.30 6.52
N THR A 70 -23.01 14.16 7.15
CA THR A 70 -23.48 14.06 8.54
C THR A 70 -22.35 13.99 9.56
N ALA A 71 -21.08 13.91 9.13
CA ALA A 71 -19.95 13.85 10.02
C ALA A 71 -19.81 15.18 10.79
N THR A 72 -19.51 15.09 12.10
CA THR A 72 -19.23 16.26 12.94
C THR A 72 -17.74 16.44 13.21
N ALA A 73 -16.94 15.40 13.01
CA ALA A 73 -15.49 15.43 13.14
C ALA A 73 -14.83 14.42 12.19
N LEU A 74 -13.63 14.76 11.73
CA LEU A 74 -12.66 13.84 11.17
C LEU A 74 -11.90 13.17 12.31
N ASN A 75 -11.91 11.84 12.37
CA ASN A 75 -11.03 11.06 13.24
C ASN A 75 -9.97 10.40 12.39
N LEU A 76 -8.80 11.04 12.32
CA LEU A 76 -7.64 10.61 11.55
C LEU A 76 -6.68 9.85 12.46
N GLY A 77 -6.42 8.59 12.15
CA GLY A 77 -5.40 7.79 12.81
C GLY A 77 -4.10 7.74 12.03
N ILE A 78 -2.98 7.90 12.72
CA ILE A 78 -1.62 7.75 12.18
C ILE A 78 -0.94 6.67 13.01
N PHE A 79 -0.54 5.58 12.37
CA PHE A 79 0.27 4.53 12.98
C PHE A 79 1.73 4.88 12.78
N ASP A 80 2.50 4.77 13.85
CA ASP A 80 3.94 5.04 13.83
C ASP A 80 4.25 6.41 13.22
N GLY A 81 3.53 7.43 13.72
CA GLY A 81 3.59 8.77 13.15
C GLY A 81 4.87 9.55 13.47
N GLU A 82 5.74 8.92 14.25
CA GLU A 82 7.03 9.41 14.70
C GLU A 82 8.14 8.85 13.77
N THR A 83 9.42 9.01 14.11
CA THR A 83 10.54 8.60 13.21
C THR A 83 11.72 7.90 13.91
N PHE A 84 11.47 7.20 15.01
CA PHE A 84 12.42 6.52 15.88
C PHE A 84 11.92 5.11 16.27
N GLY A 85 12.86 4.24 16.66
CA GLY A 85 12.52 2.91 17.16
C GLY A 85 12.38 1.86 16.06
N VAL A 86 11.19 1.29 15.89
CA VAL A 86 10.91 0.24 14.89
C VAL A 86 10.36 0.88 13.61
N TRP A 87 10.40 0.16 12.50
CA TRP A 87 9.88 0.54 11.18
C TRP A 87 10.61 1.66 10.42
N ASP A 88 11.38 2.48 11.12
CA ASP A 88 12.15 3.59 10.54
C ASP A 88 13.65 3.31 10.44
N LYS A 89 14.30 4.00 9.50
CA LYS A 89 15.75 4.10 9.39
C LYS A 89 16.13 5.57 9.49
N GLY A 90 16.93 5.97 10.47
CA GLY A 90 17.27 7.38 10.66
C GLY A 90 16.30 8.06 11.63
N ASN A 91 16.19 9.38 11.57
CA ASN A 91 15.42 10.16 12.55
C ASN A 91 14.98 11.55 12.04
N LEU A 92 14.90 11.76 10.72
CA LEU A 92 14.25 12.97 10.21
C LEU A 92 12.77 12.92 10.56
N PRO A 93 12.16 13.99 11.07
CA PRO A 93 10.76 13.98 11.48
C PRO A 93 9.82 13.96 10.26
N LEU A 94 8.65 13.33 10.41
CA LEU A 94 7.54 13.50 9.48
C LEU A 94 6.72 14.75 9.82
N VAL A 95 6.18 15.40 8.78
CA VAL A 95 5.25 16.53 8.88
C VAL A 95 3.94 16.14 8.20
N TYR A 96 2.83 16.37 8.90
CA TYR A 96 1.47 16.03 8.46
C TYR A 96 0.66 17.31 8.33
N GLU A 97 0.32 17.68 7.11
CA GLU A 97 -0.48 18.87 6.80
C GLU A 97 -1.87 18.44 6.32
N LEU A 98 -2.91 18.78 7.09
CA LEU A 98 -4.30 18.48 6.75
C LEU A 98 -4.95 19.69 6.07
N TYR A 99 -5.47 19.49 4.86
CA TYR A 99 -6.15 20.51 4.08
C TYR A 99 -7.61 20.17 3.86
N ALA A 100 -8.46 21.18 3.92
CA ALA A 100 -9.82 21.13 3.39
C ALA A 100 -9.77 21.36 1.88
N ASP A 101 -10.37 20.46 1.10
CA ASP A 101 -10.28 20.43 -0.36
C ASP A 101 -11.65 20.06 -0.95
N PRO A 102 -12.59 21.02 -1.07
CA PRO A 102 -13.97 20.73 -1.44
C PRO A 102 -14.12 20.18 -2.89
N ASN A 103 -13.09 20.35 -3.72
CA ASN A 103 -13.06 19.86 -5.10
C ASN A 103 -12.36 18.50 -5.22
N GLY A 104 -11.53 18.12 -4.25
CA GLY A 104 -10.77 16.86 -4.25
C GLY A 104 -9.57 16.85 -5.21
N ASP A 105 -9.24 18.00 -5.79
CA ASP A 105 -8.19 18.18 -6.78
C ASP A 105 -7.05 19.09 -6.27
N GLY A 106 -7.07 19.45 -4.99
CA GLY A 106 -6.08 20.32 -4.35
C GLY A 106 -6.18 21.78 -4.76
N THR A 107 -7.10 22.15 -5.65
CA THR A 107 -7.36 23.55 -5.97
C THR A 107 -8.14 24.21 -4.84
N ASP A 108 -7.83 25.47 -4.53
CA ASP A 108 -8.45 26.23 -3.43
C ASP A 108 -8.36 25.54 -2.05
N ALA A 109 -7.42 24.61 -1.89
CA ALA A 109 -7.25 23.87 -0.66
C ALA A 109 -6.80 24.78 0.49
N THR A 110 -7.46 24.64 1.64
CA THR A 110 -7.19 25.46 2.83
C THR A 110 -6.53 24.62 3.91
N LEU A 111 -5.33 25.01 4.37
CA LEU A 111 -4.65 24.35 5.49
C LEU A 111 -5.49 24.48 6.77
N ILE A 112 -5.80 23.34 7.38
CA ILE A 112 -6.58 23.24 8.63
C ILE A 112 -5.65 23.06 9.82
N ALA A 113 -4.67 22.18 9.69
CA ALA A 113 -3.73 21.86 10.77
C ALA A 113 -2.42 21.31 10.23
N THR A 114 -1.36 21.52 11.01
CA THR A 114 -0.05 20.90 10.82
C THR A 114 0.30 20.13 12.08
N TYR A 115 0.75 18.89 11.93
CA TYR A 115 1.23 18.02 13.00
C TYR A 115 2.65 17.55 12.65
N ASP A 116 3.45 17.29 13.68
CA ASP A 116 4.82 16.81 13.55
C ASP A 116 5.19 15.93 14.76
N PHE A 117 6.46 15.54 14.89
CA PHE A 117 6.95 14.75 16.02
C PHE A 117 6.61 15.34 17.40
N SER A 118 6.49 16.67 17.52
CA SER A 118 6.15 17.35 18.78
C SER A 118 4.68 17.13 19.20
N SER A 119 3.87 16.60 18.28
CA SER A 119 2.48 16.23 18.53
C SER A 119 2.33 14.95 19.37
N GLY A 120 3.45 14.26 19.70
CA GLY A 120 3.46 13.12 20.61
C GLY A 120 2.88 11.86 19.99
N PHE A 121 3.16 11.61 18.70
CA PHE A 121 2.79 10.38 18.04
C PHE A 121 3.40 9.16 18.74
N ALA A 122 2.60 8.11 18.89
CA ALA A 122 3.02 6.85 19.48
C ALA A 122 3.91 6.05 18.52
N ASN A 123 4.95 5.42 19.09
CA ASN A 123 5.80 4.43 18.43
C ASN A 123 5.06 3.09 18.31
N ASP A 124 5.07 2.47 17.13
CA ASP A 124 4.50 1.12 16.92
C ASP A 124 3.01 1.03 17.35
N ASP A 125 2.30 2.16 17.33
CA ASP A 125 0.91 2.24 17.73
C ASP A 125 0.17 3.38 17.01
N TRP A 126 -1.16 3.32 17.08
CA TRP A 126 -2.05 4.30 16.49
C TRP A 126 -2.23 5.52 17.39
N SER A 127 -1.91 6.69 16.84
CA SER A 127 -2.34 7.98 17.40
C SER A 127 -3.58 8.47 16.67
N THR A 128 -4.58 9.00 17.39
CA THR A 128 -5.82 9.51 16.78
C THR A 128 -5.94 11.00 16.97
N LEU A 129 -6.05 11.72 15.87
CA LEU A 129 -6.32 13.15 15.79
C LEU A 129 -7.81 13.35 15.52
N THR A 130 -8.47 14.14 16.37
CA THR A 130 -9.88 14.51 16.20
C THR A 130 -9.98 15.97 15.79
N VAL A 131 -10.45 16.21 14.56
CA VAL A 131 -10.58 17.56 13.99
C VAL A 131 -12.06 17.83 13.69
N PRO A 132 -12.66 18.92 14.21
CA PRO A 132 -14.02 19.29 13.83
C PRO A 132 -14.15 19.47 12.31
N VAL A 133 -15.27 19.04 11.72
CA VAL A 133 -15.46 19.26 10.28
C VAL A 133 -15.50 20.76 9.97
N SER A 134 -14.96 21.14 8.81
CA SER A 134 -14.88 22.52 8.36
C SER A 134 -15.81 22.74 7.18
N THR A 135 -16.52 23.85 7.15
CA THR A 135 -17.31 24.25 5.97
C THR A 135 -16.44 24.49 4.74
N ALA A 136 -15.14 24.76 4.93
CA ALA A 136 -14.18 24.86 3.82
C ALA A 136 -13.97 23.53 3.10
N ALA A 137 -14.25 22.38 3.75
CA ALA A 137 -14.13 21.06 3.15
C ALA A 137 -15.44 20.58 2.49
N LEU A 138 -16.53 21.36 2.57
CA LEU A 138 -17.84 20.91 2.11
C LEU A 138 -17.90 20.93 0.57
N ALA A 139 -17.90 19.75 -0.03
CA ALA A 139 -18.02 19.57 -1.47
C ALA A 139 -19.46 19.88 -1.95
N PRO A 140 -19.67 20.16 -3.25
CA PRO A 140 -21.00 20.34 -3.83
C PRO A 140 -21.95 19.14 -3.63
N SER A 141 -21.40 17.94 -3.43
CA SER A 141 -22.16 16.73 -3.11
C SER A 141 -22.77 16.74 -1.69
N GLY A 142 -22.35 17.67 -0.83
CA GLY A 142 -22.71 17.72 0.58
C GLY A 142 -21.80 16.89 1.48
N ASN A 143 -20.85 16.14 0.93
CA ASN A 143 -19.81 15.43 1.70
C ASN A 143 -18.65 16.36 2.05
N TYR A 144 -17.85 16.00 3.04
CA TYR A 144 -16.62 16.71 3.34
C TYR A 144 -15.43 16.01 2.68
N VAL A 145 -14.58 16.79 2.02
CA VAL A 145 -13.40 16.30 1.31
C VAL A 145 -12.16 17.03 1.83
N TYR A 146 -11.17 16.24 2.20
CA TYR A 146 -9.88 16.67 2.73
C TYR A 146 -8.76 15.97 1.96
N TYR A 147 -7.55 16.47 2.10
CA TYR A 147 -6.37 15.63 1.92
C TYR A 147 -5.37 15.83 3.05
N LEU A 148 -4.62 14.77 3.33
CA LEU A 148 -3.46 14.77 4.21
C LEU A 148 -2.20 14.71 3.35
N LYS A 149 -1.36 15.73 3.44
CA LYS A 149 -0.01 15.69 2.88
C LYS A 149 0.95 15.27 3.98
N VAL A 150 1.69 14.20 3.75
CA VAL A 150 2.76 13.74 4.63
C VAL A 150 4.08 14.00 3.93
N SER A 151 5.02 14.66 4.59
CA SER A 151 6.33 14.98 4.01
C SER A 151 7.46 14.76 5.01
N MET A 152 8.67 14.57 4.47
CA MET A 152 9.89 14.61 5.29
C MET A 152 10.14 16.05 5.75
N GLY A 153 10.24 16.23 7.07
CA GLY A 153 10.56 17.50 7.69
C GLY A 153 12.02 17.91 7.51
N ALA A 154 12.31 19.15 7.86
CA ALA A 154 13.69 19.64 7.87
C ALA A 154 14.53 18.89 8.93
N PRO A 155 15.84 18.68 8.68
CA PRO A 155 16.72 18.12 9.69
C PRO A 155 16.71 19.00 10.96
N VAL A 156 16.41 18.39 12.10
CA VAL A 156 16.54 19.03 13.42
C VAL A 156 17.88 18.65 14.05
N ALA A 157 18.33 19.40 15.07
CA ALA A 157 19.62 19.15 15.70
C ALA A 157 19.73 17.69 16.20
N GLY A 158 20.80 16.99 15.79
CA GLY A 158 21.01 15.58 16.11
C GLY A 158 20.39 14.59 15.11
N THR A 159 19.82 15.07 14.01
CA THR A 159 19.32 14.22 12.92
C THR A 159 20.26 14.20 11.73
N THR A 160 20.28 13.08 11.00
CA THR A 160 21.05 12.96 9.76
C THR A 160 20.09 12.97 8.58
N ALA A 161 20.28 13.93 7.68
CA ALA A 161 19.39 14.11 6.52
C ALA A 161 19.55 13.06 5.42
N ALA A 162 20.67 12.34 5.42
CA ALA A 162 20.99 11.37 4.41
C ALA A 162 20.51 9.98 4.81
N ALA A 163 20.03 9.22 3.83
CA ALA A 163 19.70 7.81 3.96
C ALA A 163 18.69 7.45 5.07
N THR A 164 17.71 8.33 5.30
CA THR A 164 16.59 8.11 6.22
C THR A 164 15.37 7.57 5.47
N VAL A 165 14.64 6.65 6.10
CA VAL A 165 13.30 6.23 5.68
C VAL A 165 12.38 6.30 6.88
N SER A 166 11.20 6.90 6.68
CA SER A 166 10.15 6.92 7.70
C SER A 166 8.90 6.21 7.19
N SER A 167 8.32 5.34 8.01
CA SER A 167 7.27 4.42 7.62
C SER A 167 6.02 4.61 8.48
N PHE A 168 4.87 4.84 7.87
CA PHE A 168 3.64 5.14 8.60
C PHE A 168 2.43 4.45 7.97
N LYS A 169 1.30 4.47 8.68
CA LYS A 169 -0.01 4.07 8.15
C LYS A 169 -1.07 5.10 8.49
N ILE A 170 -2.10 5.16 7.67
CA ILE A 170 -3.23 6.08 7.87
C ILE A 170 -4.52 5.29 8.04
N ARG A 171 -5.41 5.78 8.92
CA ARG A 171 -6.80 5.32 9.00
C ARG A 171 -7.77 6.46 9.22
N VAL A 172 -9.01 6.30 8.76
CA VAL A 172 -10.09 7.27 8.96
C VAL A 172 -11.34 6.54 9.45
N ALA A 173 -11.96 7.03 10.53
CA ALA A 173 -13.21 6.45 11.04
C ALA A 173 -14.42 6.93 10.23
N GLY A 174 -15.25 6.00 9.74
CA GLY A 174 -16.51 6.33 9.05
C GLY A 174 -16.35 7.12 7.75
N GLY A 175 -15.17 7.05 7.13
CA GLY A 175 -14.82 7.75 5.90
C GLY A 175 -14.17 6.85 4.86
N SER A 176 -13.61 7.47 3.82
CA SER A 176 -12.86 6.84 2.74
C SER A 176 -11.45 7.41 2.66
N ILE A 177 -10.51 6.60 2.15
CA ILE A 177 -9.14 7.00 1.85
C ILE A 177 -8.89 6.74 0.36
N THR A 178 -8.30 7.70 -0.32
CA THR A 178 -7.90 7.57 -1.73
C THR A 178 -6.49 8.06 -1.96
N VAL A 179 -5.76 7.44 -2.88
CA VAL A 179 -4.50 7.99 -3.38
C VAL A 179 -4.85 8.92 -4.54
N ARG A 180 -4.37 10.17 -4.49
CA ARG A 180 -4.61 11.15 -5.57
C ARG A 180 -3.86 10.74 -6.84
N SER A 181 -4.44 11.06 -8.00
CA SER A 181 -3.80 10.87 -9.31
C SER A 181 -2.52 11.70 -9.48
N HIS A 182 -1.61 11.23 -10.33
CA HIS A 182 -0.34 11.90 -10.69
C HIS A 182 0.61 12.13 -9.51
N GLN A 183 0.64 11.19 -8.57
CA GLN A 183 1.68 11.14 -7.55
C GLN A 183 2.31 9.75 -7.51
N SER A 184 3.57 9.70 -7.13
CA SER A 184 4.24 8.48 -6.68
C SER A 184 3.89 8.19 -5.22
N ILE A 185 3.73 6.93 -4.87
CA ILE A 185 3.75 6.48 -3.47
C ILE A 185 4.84 5.43 -3.32
N SER A 186 5.46 5.34 -2.14
CA SER A 186 6.30 4.20 -1.79
C SER A 186 5.55 3.35 -0.77
N ILE A 187 5.46 2.06 -1.08
CA ILE A 187 5.04 1.01 -0.15
C ILE A 187 6.25 0.18 0.21
N HIS A 188 6.38 -0.16 1.49
CA HIS A 188 7.56 -0.85 1.97
C HIS A 188 7.21 -1.74 3.17
N ALA A 189 7.92 -2.85 3.29
CA ALA A 189 7.91 -3.70 4.48
C ALA A 189 9.22 -3.52 5.25
N PRO A 190 9.26 -2.59 6.22
CA PRO A 190 10.51 -2.21 6.84
C PRO A 190 11.10 -3.34 7.68
N LEU A 191 12.37 -3.65 7.42
CA LEU A 191 13.16 -4.66 8.10
C LEU A 191 14.57 -4.13 8.36
N TYR A 192 14.70 -2.98 9.01
CA TYR A 192 15.98 -2.32 9.25
C TYR A 192 16.72 -2.88 10.45
N THR A 193 15.99 -3.43 11.42
CA THR A 193 16.50 -3.94 12.68
C THR A 193 15.98 -5.36 12.98
N ASN A 194 16.64 -6.04 13.91
CA ASN A 194 16.12 -7.31 14.44
C ASN A 194 14.80 -7.14 15.20
N LEU A 195 14.50 -5.93 15.70
CA LEU A 195 13.22 -5.66 16.36
C LEU A 195 12.08 -5.66 15.34
N ASP A 196 12.27 -5.03 14.19
CA ASP A 196 11.31 -5.07 13.06
C ASP A 196 11.07 -6.52 12.63
N GLY A 197 12.16 -7.27 12.46
CA GLY A 197 12.12 -8.70 12.13
C GLY A 197 11.30 -9.51 13.14
N ALA A 198 11.46 -9.25 14.44
CA ALA A 198 10.69 -9.93 15.49
C ALA A 198 9.21 -9.50 15.55
N ARG A 199 8.86 -8.31 15.02
CA ARG A 199 7.45 -7.87 14.90
C ARG A 199 6.71 -8.59 13.79
N LEU A 200 7.36 -8.78 12.64
CA LEU A 200 6.75 -9.47 11.51
C LEU A 200 6.84 -10.99 11.65
N TYR A 201 7.93 -11.49 12.22
CA TYR A 201 8.24 -12.91 12.29
C TYR A 201 8.47 -13.31 13.76
N PRO A 202 7.45 -13.83 14.46
CA PRO A 202 7.56 -14.14 15.89
C PRO A 202 8.70 -15.12 16.23
N GLN A 203 9.14 -15.94 15.27
CA GLN A 203 10.23 -16.90 15.43
C GLN A 203 11.59 -16.36 14.93
N TRP A 204 11.72 -15.04 14.71
CA TRP A 204 12.91 -14.40 14.12
C TRP A 204 14.24 -14.84 14.75
N GLY A 205 14.29 -14.90 16.09
CA GLY A 205 15.48 -15.25 16.84
C GLY A 205 15.69 -16.76 17.08
N ASN A 206 14.68 -17.60 16.82
CA ASN A 206 14.71 -19.02 17.18
C ASN A 206 15.36 -19.91 16.12
N TYR A 207 15.43 -19.42 14.88
CA TYR A 207 15.96 -20.17 13.76
C TYR A 207 17.03 -19.35 13.04
N SER A 208 18.18 -19.94 12.74
CA SER A 208 19.23 -19.33 11.90
C SER A 208 19.02 -19.66 10.41
N GLY A 209 19.48 -18.77 9.53
CA GLY A 209 19.45 -18.99 8.08
C GLY A 209 18.04 -19.01 7.46
N LEU A 210 17.85 -19.86 6.46
CA LEU A 210 16.64 -19.97 5.63
C LEU A 210 15.61 -20.99 6.16
N ASN A 211 15.61 -21.29 7.45
CA ASN A 211 14.64 -22.26 7.99
C ASN A 211 13.20 -21.70 7.87
N PRO A 212 12.30 -22.37 7.12
CA PRO A 212 10.93 -21.88 6.90
C PRO A 212 10.12 -21.73 8.19
N LEU A 213 10.46 -22.47 9.26
CA LEU A 213 9.79 -22.35 10.57
C LEU A 213 10.00 -20.97 11.21
N ARG A 214 10.95 -20.16 10.70
CA ARG A 214 11.10 -18.76 11.09
C ARG A 214 9.84 -17.92 10.80
N PHE A 215 9.07 -18.31 9.79
CA PHE A 215 7.85 -17.60 9.37
C PHE A 215 6.60 -18.11 10.11
N GLU A 216 6.72 -19.13 10.97
CA GLU A 216 5.59 -19.69 11.70
C GLU A 216 4.94 -18.63 12.61
N GLY A 217 3.64 -18.40 12.41
CA GLY A 217 2.87 -17.38 13.13
C GLY A 217 3.11 -15.95 12.65
N SER A 218 3.84 -15.75 11.54
CA SER A 218 4.02 -14.43 10.94
C SER A 218 2.69 -13.81 10.51
N SER A 219 2.53 -12.52 10.80
CA SER A 219 1.45 -11.66 10.30
C SER A 219 1.77 -11.03 8.94
N TYR A 220 3.01 -11.18 8.45
CA TYR A 220 3.45 -10.70 7.15
C TYR A 220 3.36 -11.82 6.13
N SER A 221 2.46 -11.70 5.16
CA SER A 221 2.32 -12.70 4.08
C SER A 221 3.12 -12.37 2.82
N GLY A 222 3.65 -11.16 2.71
CA GLY A 222 4.26 -10.66 1.46
C GLY A 222 3.23 -10.15 0.44
N ASP A 223 1.94 -10.44 0.61
CA ASP A 223 0.90 -9.98 -0.32
C ASP A 223 0.51 -8.52 -0.03
N TRP A 224 0.32 -7.74 -1.09
CA TRP A 224 -0.20 -6.37 -1.03
C TRP A 224 -1.40 -6.24 -1.95
N SER A 225 -2.40 -5.50 -1.51
CA SER A 225 -3.57 -5.18 -2.32
C SER A 225 -3.83 -3.68 -2.25
N ILE A 226 -3.77 -3.03 -3.41
CA ILE A 226 -4.03 -1.61 -3.56
C ILE A 226 -5.21 -1.46 -4.50
N TYR A 227 -6.21 -0.71 -4.07
CA TYR A 227 -7.40 -0.44 -4.87
C TYR A 227 -7.28 0.98 -5.44
N LEU A 228 -7.46 1.09 -6.75
CA LEU A 228 -7.35 2.35 -7.48
C LEU A 228 -8.72 2.71 -8.06
N ASP A 229 -9.19 3.92 -7.79
CA ASP A 229 -10.33 4.50 -8.51
C ASP A 229 -9.84 5.01 -9.86
N VAL A 230 -10.17 4.28 -10.93
CA VAL A 230 -9.85 4.68 -12.30
C VAL A 230 -11.01 5.51 -12.86
N PRO A 231 -10.80 6.80 -13.24
CA PRO A 231 -11.85 7.66 -13.77
C PRO A 231 -12.55 7.04 -14.98
N THR A 232 -13.82 7.38 -15.22
CA THR A 232 -14.52 6.93 -16.44
C THR A 232 -14.87 8.14 -17.32
N PRO A 233 -14.61 8.08 -18.64
CA PRO A 233 -13.90 7.02 -19.36
C PRO A 233 -12.37 7.14 -19.17
N SER A 234 -11.72 6.04 -18.80
CA SER A 234 -10.25 5.89 -18.92
C SER A 234 -9.96 4.87 -20.00
N LYS A 235 -8.91 5.14 -20.77
CA LYS A 235 -8.43 4.22 -21.81
C LYS A 235 -7.15 3.50 -21.41
N GLU A 236 -6.52 3.94 -20.32
CA GLU A 236 -5.19 3.54 -19.91
C GLU A 236 -5.06 3.59 -18.40
N LEU A 237 -4.34 2.61 -17.86
CA LEU A 237 -3.75 2.62 -16.53
C LEU A 237 -2.26 2.33 -16.69
N THR A 238 -1.42 3.20 -16.16
CA THR A 238 0.04 3.02 -16.15
C THR A 238 0.52 3.01 -14.70
N ILE A 239 1.26 1.97 -14.34
CA ILE A 239 1.97 1.80 -13.08
C ILE A 239 3.46 1.83 -13.40
N TRP A 240 4.23 2.52 -12.57
CA TRP A 240 5.68 2.52 -12.65
C TRP A 240 6.21 1.85 -11.40
N ASP A 241 7.13 0.91 -11.58
CA ASP A 241 7.92 0.34 -10.50
C ASP A 241 9.38 0.74 -10.63
N GLY A 242 10.12 0.79 -9.52
CA GLY A 242 11.49 1.28 -9.50
C GLY A 242 12.51 0.44 -8.75
N ASP A 243 12.16 -0.74 -8.22
CA ASP A 243 13.09 -1.60 -7.44
C ASP A 243 12.46 -2.96 -7.00
N MET A 244 11.47 -3.54 -7.68
CA MET A 244 10.94 -4.87 -7.32
C MET A 244 11.45 -5.95 -8.27
N ASP A 245 12.76 -6.04 -8.37
CA ASP A 245 13.43 -6.95 -9.29
C ASP A 245 13.48 -8.40 -8.81
N HIS A 246 14.10 -9.21 -9.66
CA HIS A 246 14.28 -10.64 -9.46
C HIS A 246 15.62 -10.89 -8.75
N GLY A 247 15.69 -10.70 -7.44
CA GLY A 247 16.90 -10.90 -6.63
C GLY A 247 17.37 -12.35 -6.58
N SER A 248 18.10 -12.78 -7.61
CA SER A 248 18.86 -14.02 -7.57
C SER A 248 20.26 -13.67 -7.05
N ASN A 249 20.42 -13.74 -5.72
CA ASN A 249 21.75 -13.76 -5.12
C ASN A 249 22.45 -15.10 -5.45
N ASN A 250 22.79 -15.29 -6.72
CA ASN A 250 23.81 -16.20 -7.15
C ASN A 250 25.12 -15.40 -7.07
N THR A 251 25.83 -15.56 -5.97
CA THR A 251 27.19 -15.02 -5.78
C THR A 251 28.22 -15.57 -6.79
N PHE A 252 27.80 -16.26 -7.85
CA PHE A 252 28.69 -17.00 -8.74
C PHE A 252 28.68 -16.56 -10.19
N VAL A 253 27.79 -15.64 -10.59
CA VAL A 253 27.74 -15.16 -11.97
C VAL A 253 27.53 -13.65 -12.00
N ARG A 254 28.60 -12.90 -11.69
CA ARG A 254 28.80 -11.52 -12.20
C ARG A 254 29.05 -11.54 -13.73
N SER A 255 28.26 -12.28 -14.50
CA SER A 255 28.31 -12.15 -15.96
C SER A 255 27.16 -11.25 -16.36
N ALA A 256 27.43 -10.29 -17.25
CA ALA A 256 26.48 -9.36 -17.87
C ALA A 256 25.41 -10.06 -18.74
N THR A 257 24.96 -11.24 -18.31
CA THR A 257 23.94 -12.08 -18.90
C THR A 257 23.24 -12.76 -17.73
N ASP A 258 22.24 -12.11 -17.15
CA ASP A 258 21.24 -12.76 -16.31
C ASP A 258 20.28 -13.62 -17.16
N ALA A 259 20.87 -14.47 -18.02
CA ALA A 259 20.17 -15.20 -19.05
C ALA A 259 19.72 -16.60 -18.58
N ARG A 260 19.69 -16.87 -17.27
CA ARG A 260 19.43 -18.21 -16.76
C ARG A 260 18.58 -18.24 -15.49
N ASP A 261 17.32 -17.84 -15.64
CA ASP A 261 16.24 -18.62 -15.02
C ASP A 261 15.69 -19.64 -16.06
N PRO A 262 15.98 -20.95 -15.90
CA PRO A 262 15.51 -21.97 -16.85
C PRO A 262 14.01 -22.29 -16.73
N ASN A 263 13.26 -21.61 -15.85
CA ASN A 263 11.86 -21.92 -15.58
C ASN A 263 10.84 -20.91 -16.11
N GLU A 264 11.25 -19.87 -16.84
CA GLU A 264 10.29 -18.97 -17.44
C GLU A 264 9.68 -19.61 -18.70
N PHE A 265 8.67 -20.44 -18.49
CA PHE A 265 7.74 -20.83 -19.53
C PHE A 265 6.91 -19.60 -19.93
N LEU A 266 6.91 -19.34 -21.23
CA LEU A 266 6.02 -18.42 -21.93
C LEU A 266 4.57 -18.80 -21.64
N GLU A 267 3.94 -18.19 -20.62
CA GLU A 267 2.49 -18.15 -20.56
C GLU A 267 2.03 -16.82 -21.14
N ASP A 268 1.47 -16.86 -22.36
CA ASP A 268 0.56 -15.83 -22.84
C ASP A 268 -0.40 -15.51 -21.69
N SER A 269 -0.52 -14.23 -21.31
CA SER A 269 -1.60 -13.82 -20.43
C SER A 269 -2.90 -13.94 -21.22
N THR A 270 -3.50 -15.12 -21.23
CA THR A 270 -4.90 -15.28 -21.61
C THR A 270 -5.73 -14.66 -20.51
N ALA A 271 -6.52 -13.64 -20.84
CA ALA A 271 -7.61 -13.24 -19.95
C ALA A 271 -8.48 -14.46 -19.64
N ALA A 272 -9.20 -14.46 -18.51
CA ALA A 272 -10.05 -15.60 -18.12
C ALA A 272 -11.13 -15.95 -19.17
N ASP A 273 -11.42 -15.03 -20.09
CA ASP A 273 -12.33 -15.21 -21.22
C ASP A 273 -11.67 -15.78 -22.50
N GLY A 274 -10.37 -16.05 -22.47
CA GLY A 274 -9.59 -16.56 -23.59
C GLY A 274 -9.18 -15.51 -24.63
N SER A 275 -9.40 -14.21 -24.37
CA SER A 275 -8.85 -13.15 -25.21
C SER A 275 -7.34 -13.03 -25.00
N VAL A 276 -6.62 -12.92 -26.13
CA VAL A 276 -5.17 -12.69 -26.15
C VAL A 276 -4.97 -11.18 -26.08
N VAL A 277 -4.60 -10.69 -24.90
CA VAL A 277 -4.00 -9.36 -24.78
C VAL A 277 -2.52 -9.52 -25.05
N GLN A 278 -2.03 -8.81 -26.07
CA GLN A 278 -0.59 -8.77 -26.33
C GLN A 278 0.08 -7.99 -25.21
N VAL A 279 0.59 -8.71 -24.21
CA VAL A 279 1.72 -8.24 -23.42
C VAL A 279 2.91 -8.33 -24.35
N VAL A 280 3.36 -7.18 -24.87
CA VAL A 280 4.54 -7.12 -25.74
C VAL A 280 5.73 -7.50 -24.88
N ARG A 281 6.34 -8.66 -25.18
CA ARG A 281 7.56 -9.11 -24.51
C ARG A 281 8.76 -8.64 -25.33
N GLY A 282 9.68 -7.93 -24.70
CA GLY A 282 11.05 -7.77 -25.22
C GLY A 282 11.66 -9.15 -25.47
N THR A 283 12.23 -9.37 -26.66
CA THR A 283 12.94 -10.62 -26.95
C THR A 283 14.18 -10.74 -26.08
N ARG A 284 14.48 -11.96 -25.58
CA ARG A 284 15.70 -12.35 -24.83
C ARG A 284 17.03 -12.06 -25.56
N SER A 285 17.36 -10.79 -25.72
CA SER A 285 18.73 -10.29 -25.87
C SER A 285 19.23 -9.89 -24.48
N ALA A 286 20.50 -9.52 -24.34
CA ALA A 286 20.98 -8.88 -23.11
C ALA A 286 20.00 -7.78 -22.69
N ASP A 287 19.74 -7.67 -21.40
CA ASP A 287 18.95 -6.61 -20.76
C ASP A 287 19.38 -5.24 -21.31
N THR A 288 18.62 -4.76 -22.29
CA THR A 288 18.78 -3.52 -23.04
C THR A 288 17.36 -3.07 -23.28
N ASP A 289 17.02 -1.89 -22.73
CA ASP A 289 15.75 -1.18 -22.92
C ASP A 289 14.54 -2.04 -23.31
N ASP A 290 13.63 -2.29 -22.37
CA ASP A 290 12.32 -2.77 -22.77
C ASP A 290 11.71 -1.72 -23.73
N GLU A 291 11.26 -2.14 -24.92
CA GLU A 291 10.86 -1.21 -25.99
C GLU A 291 9.70 -0.27 -25.56
N ASP A 292 9.06 -0.56 -24.43
CA ASP A 292 7.94 0.15 -23.85
C ASP A 292 8.25 1.07 -22.66
N THR A 293 9.46 1.06 -22.09
CA THR A 293 9.86 2.09 -21.11
C THR A 293 10.57 3.26 -21.80
N PRO A 294 10.05 4.49 -21.66
CA PRO A 294 10.80 5.67 -22.03
C PRO A 294 12.14 5.77 -21.29
N ALA A 295 13.24 5.89 -22.04
CA ALA A 295 14.59 6.14 -21.51
C ALA A 295 14.73 7.37 -20.58
N THR A 296 13.72 8.23 -20.52
CA THR A 296 13.60 9.31 -19.55
C THR A 296 12.41 9.07 -18.64
N PRO A 297 12.60 9.09 -17.30
CA PRO A 297 11.51 8.91 -16.37
C PRO A 297 10.46 10.03 -16.54
N PRO A 298 9.19 9.78 -16.17
CA PRO A 298 8.15 10.80 -16.22
C PRO A 298 8.54 12.06 -15.45
N THR A 299 8.07 13.23 -15.91
CA THR A 299 8.44 14.52 -15.29
C THR A 299 8.02 14.67 -13.82
N TRP A 300 7.09 13.83 -13.36
CA TRP A 300 6.66 13.76 -11.96
C TRP A 300 7.57 12.87 -11.09
N ALA A 301 8.42 12.01 -11.68
CA ALA A 301 9.40 11.17 -10.99
C ALA A 301 10.73 11.93 -10.83
N VAL A 302 10.69 13.02 -10.05
CA VAL A 302 11.83 13.92 -9.88
C VAL A 302 12.93 13.25 -9.03
N GLY A 303 14.17 13.26 -9.53
CA GLY A 303 15.33 12.71 -8.81
C GLY A 303 15.62 11.24 -9.13
N THR A 304 14.79 10.61 -9.96
CA THR A 304 15.02 9.27 -10.50
C THR A 304 16.13 9.30 -11.55
N ASN A 305 17.02 8.30 -11.52
CA ASN A 305 18.02 8.14 -12.56
C ASN A 305 17.36 7.67 -13.86
N PRO A 306 17.89 8.06 -15.04
CA PRO A 306 17.46 7.46 -16.30
C PRO A 306 17.72 5.95 -16.33
N GLU A 307 16.96 5.27 -17.16
CA GLU A 307 17.18 3.86 -17.53
C GLU A 307 18.66 3.61 -17.87
N ILE A 308 19.22 2.50 -17.36
CA ILE A 308 20.62 2.07 -17.64
C ILE A 308 21.70 3.04 -17.09
N ALA A 309 21.34 4.10 -16.36
CA ALA A 309 22.30 5.12 -15.93
C ALA A 309 23.28 4.67 -14.82
N VAL A 310 23.03 3.54 -14.16
CA VAL A 310 23.86 3.06 -13.03
C VAL A 310 24.65 1.83 -13.44
N SER A 311 25.99 1.90 -13.37
CA SER A 311 26.87 0.78 -13.73
C SER A 311 27.02 -0.31 -12.65
N ASN A 312 26.22 -0.26 -11.57
CA ASN A 312 26.23 -1.22 -10.46
C ASN A 312 25.02 -0.97 -9.53
N PRO A 313 23.78 -1.12 -10.01
CA PRO A 313 22.63 -1.22 -9.13
C PRO A 313 22.88 -2.45 -8.26
N ASN A 314 22.79 -2.26 -6.95
CA ASN A 314 22.89 -3.35 -5.99
C ASN A 314 21.53 -3.37 -5.30
N PRO A 315 20.50 -3.88 -6.02
CA PRO A 315 19.14 -3.91 -5.51
C PRO A 315 19.11 -4.63 -4.17
N TYR A 316 18.16 -4.25 -3.31
CA TYR A 316 18.19 -4.70 -1.91
C TYR A 316 17.97 -6.21 -1.78
N ASP A 317 17.38 -6.86 -2.76
CA ASP A 317 17.10 -8.29 -2.79
C ASP A 317 18.26 -9.14 -3.36
N ASP A 318 19.23 -8.53 -4.05
CA ASP A 318 20.56 -9.11 -4.36
C ASP A 318 21.51 -9.19 -3.16
N ASN A 319 21.03 -8.72 -2.00
CA ASN A 319 21.82 -8.66 -0.79
C ASN A 319 22.28 -10.05 -0.31
N ALA A 320 23.51 -10.12 0.21
CA ALA A 320 24.07 -11.29 0.87
C ALA A 320 23.22 -11.80 2.04
N SER A 321 22.49 -10.89 2.69
CA SER A 321 21.63 -11.21 3.81
C SER A 321 20.28 -11.75 3.34
N ALA A 322 19.97 -12.97 3.74
CA ALA A 322 18.67 -13.61 3.53
C ALA A 322 17.47 -12.80 4.06
N MET A 323 17.67 -11.79 4.91
CA MET A 323 16.60 -10.93 5.41
C MET A 323 16.04 -9.98 4.36
N TYR A 324 16.84 -9.61 3.36
CA TYR A 324 16.43 -8.66 2.32
C TYR A 324 16.02 -9.36 1.02
N ARG A 325 16.43 -10.62 0.83
CA ARG A 325 16.02 -11.44 -0.32
C ARG A 325 14.53 -11.75 -0.28
N ARG A 326 13.89 -11.81 -1.44
CA ARG A 326 12.49 -12.23 -1.61
C ARG A 326 12.43 -13.44 -2.54
N SER A 327 11.60 -14.41 -2.22
CA SER A 327 11.35 -15.59 -3.07
C SER A 327 9.91 -16.09 -2.81
N PRO A 328 9.09 -16.28 -3.86
CA PRO A 328 9.37 -15.94 -5.26
C PRO A 328 9.61 -14.43 -5.44
N ALA A 329 10.07 -14.03 -6.63
CA ALA A 329 10.15 -12.61 -6.97
C ALA A 329 8.77 -11.95 -6.92
N VAL A 330 8.77 -10.62 -6.92
CA VAL A 330 7.53 -9.86 -6.93
C VAL A 330 6.74 -10.18 -8.19
N ASN A 331 5.42 -10.26 -8.04
CA ASN A 331 4.48 -10.40 -9.14
C ASN A 331 3.45 -9.28 -9.01
N TYR A 332 3.10 -8.65 -10.12
CA TYR A 332 1.94 -7.77 -10.19
C TYR A 332 0.74 -8.51 -10.75
N GLU A 333 -0.42 -8.27 -10.16
CA GLU A 333 -1.70 -8.71 -10.68
C GLU A 333 -2.69 -7.54 -10.61
N ILE A 334 -3.18 -7.12 -11.77
CA ILE A 334 -4.25 -6.13 -11.87
C ILE A 334 -5.56 -6.88 -12.06
N VAL A 335 -6.41 -6.82 -11.05
CA VAL A 335 -7.75 -7.44 -11.06
C VAL A 335 -8.80 -6.36 -11.29
N PHE A 336 -9.64 -6.55 -12.30
CA PHE A 336 -10.72 -5.62 -12.62
C PHE A 336 -11.90 -5.79 -11.66
N PRO A 337 -12.83 -4.81 -11.60
CA PRO A 337 -13.99 -4.86 -10.71
C PRO A 337 -14.92 -6.08 -10.92
N ASP A 338 -14.86 -6.74 -12.08
CA ASP A 338 -15.61 -7.97 -12.36
C ASP A 338 -15.04 -9.20 -11.63
N GLY A 339 -13.83 -9.09 -11.07
CA GLY A 339 -13.10 -10.17 -10.40
C GLY A 339 -12.68 -11.32 -11.31
N ALA A 340 -13.02 -11.27 -12.60
CA ALA A 340 -12.75 -12.32 -13.57
C ALA A 340 -11.61 -11.93 -14.51
N THR A 341 -11.49 -10.64 -14.83
CA THR A 341 -10.43 -10.13 -15.69
C THR A 341 -9.22 -9.76 -14.83
N ALA A 342 -8.13 -10.50 -14.99
CA ALA A 342 -6.87 -10.24 -14.32
C ALA A 342 -5.71 -10.22 -15.33
N TYR A 343 -4.79 -9.27 -15.17
CA TYR A 343 -3.54 -9.20 -15.91
C TYR A 343 -2.38 -9.38 -14.95
N ARG A 344 -1.51 -10.34 -15.25
CA ARG A 344 -0.38 -10.66 -14.39
C ARG A 344 0.92 -10.28 -15.08
N ASN A 345 1.78 -9.53 -14.38
CA ASN A 345 3.19 -9.42 -14.70
C ASN A 345 3.97 -10.24 -13.67
N SER A 346 4.53 -11.38 -14.11
CA SER A 346 5.33 -12.25 -13.26
C SER A 346 6.82 -11.94 -13.28
N ASN A 347 7.24 -10.92 -14.04
CA ASN A 347 8.61 -10.48 -14.14
C ASN A 347 8.64 -8.94 -14.23
N PRO A 348 8.37 -8.24 -13.12
CA PRO A 348 8.13 -6.81 -13.11
C PRO A 348 9.34 -5.90 -13.11
N SER A 349 10.55 -6.44 -12.91
CA SER A 349 11.79 -5.75 -13.28
C SER A 349 13.02 -6.65 -13.35
N SER A 350 13.98 -6.26 -14.19
CA SER A 350 15.37 -6.74 -14.17
C SER A 350 16.22 -5.97 -13.13
N SER A 351 17.48 -6.41 -12.95
CA SER A 351 18.42 -5.89 -11.92
C SER A 351 18.85 -4.43 -12.08
N MET A 352 18.41 -3.71 -13.12
CA MET A 352 18.96 -2.38 -13.46
C MET A 352 17.95 -1.26 -13.74
N GLU A 353 16.64 -1.50 -13.63
CA GLU A 353 15.67 -0.66 -14.36
C GLU A 353 14.38 -0.33 -13.56
N TRP A 354 13.73 0.74 -14.00
CA TRP A 354 12.37 1.13 -13.65
C TRP A 354 11.50 0.62 -14.78
N GLU A 355 10.45 -0.13 -14.50
CA GLU A 355 9.59 -0.67 -15.57
C GLU A 355 8.22 -0.01 -15.57
N GLN A 356 7.76 0.31 -16.78
CA GLN A 356 6.41 0.79 -17.01
C GLN A 356 5.45 -0.40 -17.19
N TYR A 357 4.61 -0.69 -16.20
CA TYR A 357 3.49 -1.61 -16.36
C TYR A 357 2.22 -0.89 -16.83
N ARG A 358 1.93 -0.98 -18.14
CA ARG A 358 0.80 -0.30 -18.78
C ARG A 358 -0.29 -1.27 -19.26
N ILE A 359 -1.54 -0.97 -18.93
CA ILE A 359 -2.74 -1.55 -19.54
C ILE A 359 -3.45 -0.48 -20.36
N SER A 360 -3.67 -0.72 -21.66
CA SER A 360 -4.35 0.21 -22.56
C SER A 360 -5.30 -0.51 -23.53
N ILE A 361 -6.38 0.17 -23.92
CA ILE A 361 -7.26 -0.27 -25.03
C ILE A 361 -6.81 0.23 -26.40
N GLU A 362 -5.84 1.15 -26.44
CA GLU A 362 -5.24 1.63 -27.68
C GLU A 362 -4.11 0.68 -28.08
N THR A 363 -4.01 0.35 -29.38
CA THR A 363 -2.88 -0.43 -29.88
C THR A 363 -1.59 0.31 -29.55
N MET A 364 -0.59 -0.38 -29.00
CA MET A 364 0.74 0.20 -28.84
C MET A 364 1.24 0.59 -30.23
N ASP A 365 1.23 1.90 -30.53
CA ASP A 365 1.88 2.42 -31.73
C ASP A 365 3.39 2.27 -31.51
N ARG A 366 3.93 1.17 -32.04
CA ARG A 366 5.37 0.90 -32.14
C ARG A 366 5.96 1.97 -33.05
N ALA A 367 6.65 2.95 -32.48
CA ALA A 367 7.35 3.99 -33.23
C ALA A 367 8.77 3.54 -33.58
#